data_AF-A0A8I1MED3-F1
#
_entry.id   AF-A0A8I1MED3-F1
#
_cell.length_a   1.000
_cell.length_b   1.000
_cell.length_c   1.000
_cell.angle_alpha   90.00
_cell.angle_beta   90.00
_cell.angle_gamma   90.00
#
_symmetry.space_group_name_H-M   'P 1'
#
loop_
_entity.id
_entity.type
_entity.pdbx_description
1 polymer ?
#
loop_
_entity_poly.entity_id
_entity_poly.type
_entity_poly.pdbx_seq_one_letter_code
_entity_poly.pdbx_strand_id
1 'polypeptide(L)'
;MMKQTIHEVNELPEQTFIGLFQDIYEHSSWIVKKVAPLRPFSSLQEFHHRTIRVIDEASNQRKLDLLQAHPNLGAKIAMTTHSINEQTGAGLTSLTAEEYEHFTNANKTYMNRFGFPFIVAVRGKTKSTIYQSLIDRLQNDKKTEFTTALAEVYKIAYFRLVDKIKTEERVTMTNQSNRQMYYGKGDVFAYRTYLKPLKGVKVIPESEFSGRNNIVFGVNVKVAIGGSQFLSSFIEGDNSLVVATDSMKNFIQHHLGSYDGSTIEGFLKYVAEAFLDKYPQMETVQLTGDEVPFEATNGMVGNTLTESKLVYKRSRNEYAQAGIKIERTVQGQQITEQYSKLKDLQLIKVEGNSFVGFVRDEYTTLPEDSNRPLFVYLNIGWTYTQPEDAIGDAPLSYVAAEQVKDIACSVFNETETPSIQNLIYLIGIRVLERFPQLKDVTFESQNHTWDAVVEDIPNSDGKVYTEPKPPFGFQVFTVTQEDVKIAVTSALEESN
;
A
#
# COMPACT_ATOMS: atom_id res chain seq x y z
N MET A 1 -10.52 0.74 42.80
CA MET A 1 -10.70 2.21 42.66
C MET A 1 -11.54 2.46 41.41
N MET A 2 -12.41 3.46 41.42
CA MET A 2 -13.07 3.93 40.20
C MET A 2 -12.01 4.48 39.24
N LYS A 3 -12.03 4.04 37.99
CA LYS A 3 -11.14 4.53 36.93
C LYS A 3 -11.51 5.99 36.60
N GLN A 4 -10.52 6.88 36.47
CA GLN A 4 -10.74 8.30 36.14
C GLN A 4 -10.63 8.59 34.65
N THR A 5 -11.43 9.46 34.05
CA THR A 5 -11.23 9.89 32.65
C THR A 5 -9.98 10.76 32.50
N ILE A 6 -9.46 10.91 31.28
CA ILE A 6 -8.30 11.80 31.06
C ILE A 6 -8.63 13.26 31.40
N HIS A 7 -9.89 13.68 31.19
CA HIS A 7 -10.38 14.99 31.59
C HIS A 7 -10.35 15.14 33.12
N GLU A 8 -10.87 14.17 33.88
CA GLU A 8 -10.81 14.18 35.35
C GLU A 8 -9.37 14.22 35.87
N VAL A 9 -8.46 13.50 35.23
CA VAL A 9 -7.02 13.49 35.56
C VAL A 9 -6.37 14.87 35.38
N ASN A 10 -6.77 15.61 34.35
CA ASN A 10 -6.27 16.96 34.09
C ASN A 10 -6.73 17.97 35.15
N GLU A 11 -7.95 17.80 35.66
CA GLU A 11 -8.56 18.69 36.66
C GLU A 11 -8.12 18.38 38.11
N LEU A 12 -7.39 17.28 38.35
CA LEU A 12 -6.94 16.94 39.70
C LEU A 12 -5.99 18.00 40.28
N PRO A 13 -6.12 18.36 41.58
CA PRO A 13 -5.06 19.03 42.31
C PRO A 13 -3.76 18.24 42.21
N GLU A 14 -2.62 18.93 42.08
CA GLU A 14 -1.32 18.30 41.84
C GLU A 14 -0.95 17.21 42.87
N GLN A 15 -1.24 17.47 44.15
CA GLN A 15 -0.98 16.50 45.22
C GLN A 15 -1.81 15.22 45.07
N THR A 16 -3.06 15.35 44.63
CA THR A 16 -3.96 14.21 44.37
C THR A 16 -3.52 13.43 43.14
N PHE A 17 -3.09 14.13 42.08
CA PHE A 17 -2.54 13.51 40.88
C PHE A 17 -1.29 12.68 41.21
N ILE A 18 -0.33 13.25 41.94
CA ILE A 18 0.88 12.54 42.35
C ILE A 18 0.51 11.33 43.22
N GLY A 19 -0.40 11.50 44.19
CA GLY A 19 -0.84 10.40 45.05
C GLY A 19 -1.50 9.24 44.31
N LEU A 20 -2.24 9.52 43.24
CA LEU A 20 -2.95 8.51 42.45
C LEU A 20 -2.01 7.69 41.55
N PHE A 21 -1.00 8.34 40.97
CA PHE A 21 -0.11 7.75 39.96
C PHE A 21 1.30 7.41 40.47
N GLN A 22 1.63 7.69 41.73
CA GLN A 22 2.98 7.49 42.29
C GLN A 22 3.54 6.07 42.14
N ASP A 23 2.67 5.06 42.05
CA ASP A 23 2.98 3.63 41.96
C ASP A 23 3.11 3.10 40.53
N ILE A 24 2.85 3.93 39.50
CA ILE A 24 2.99 3.53 38.09
C ILE A 24 4.40 2.98 37.81
N TYR A 25 5.42 3.63 38.37
CA TYR A 25 6.83 3.27 38.23
C TYR A 25 7.44 2.75 39.54
N GLU A 26 6.67 1.97 40.31
CA GLU A 26 7.08 1.45 41.64
C GLU A 26 7.49 2.60 42.59
N HIS A 27 8.68 2.54 43.17
CA HIS A 27 9.21 3.55 44.09
C HIS A 27 9.73 4.82 43.39
N SER A 28 9.53 4.97 42.08
CA SER A 28 10.05 6.07 41.27
C SER A 28 9.04 7.21 41.05
N SER A 29 8.43 7.72 42.14
CA SER A 29 7.43 8.80 42.08
C SER A 29 7.94 10.11 41.47
N TRP A 30 9.25 10.29 41.33
CA TRP A 30 9.85 11.47 40.71
C TRP A 30 9.43 11.68 39.25
N ILE A 31 9.11 10.61 38.52
CA ILE A 31 8.64 10.68 37.12
C ILE A 31 7.28 11.38 37.08
N VAL A 32 6.37 10.95 37.95
CA VAL A 32 5.01 11.50 38.08
C VAL A 32 5.06 12.96 38.55
N LYS A 33 5.93 13.27 39.51
CA LYS A 33 6.16 14.66 39.98
C LYS A 33 6.65 15.59 38.86
N LYS A 34 7.51 15.10 37.97
CA LYS A 34 7.99 15.87 36.81
C LYS A 34 6.95 16.04 35.71
N VAL A 35 6.07 15.05 35.53
CA VAL A 35 5.02 15.09 34.51
C VAL A 35 3.78 15.87 34.97
N ALA A 36 3.50 15.94 36.26
CA ALA A 36 2.35 16.66 36.83
C ALA A 36 2.20 18.12 36.34
N PRO A 37 3.26 18.97 36.27
CA PRO A 37 3.16 20.33 35.75
C PRO A 37 3.04 20.40 34.23
N LEU A 38 3.21 19.29 33.50
CA LEU A 38 3.06 19.24 32.06
C LEU A 38 1.59 19.10 31.63
N ARG A 39 0.63 19.00 32.55
CA ARG A 39 -0.81 18.96 32.21
C ARG A 39 -1.28 20.24 31.51
N PRO A 40 -2.33 20.20 30.67
CA PRO A 40 -3.21 19.05 30.41
C PRO A 40 -2.62 18.02 29.43
N PHE A 41 -3.03 16.77 29.59
CA PHE A 41 -2.79 15.68 28.63
C PHE A 41 -4.03 15.50 27.75
N SER A 42 -3.83 15.37 26.44
CA SER A 42 -4.93 15.13 25.50
C SER A 42 -5.48 13.71 25.57
N SER A 43 -4.65 12.74 25.98
CA SER A 43 -5.01 11.32 26.04
C SER A 43 -4.18 10.55 27.05
N LEU A 44 -4.58 9.31 27.35
CA LEU A 44 -3.77 8.37 28.13
C LEU A 44 -2.42 8.10 27.45
N GLN A 45 -2.40 8.02 26.12
CA GLN A 45 -1.18 7.82 25.33
C GLN A 45 -0.24 9.02 25.47
N GLU A 46 -0.77 10.24 25.44
CA GLU A 46 0.04 11.44 25.62
C GLU A 46 0.61 11.54 27.04
N PHE A 47 -0.19 11.19 28.05
CA PHE A 47 0.31 11.09 29.43
C PHE A 47 1.45 10.07 29.51
N HIS A 48 1.27 8.88 28.95
CA HIS A 48 2.30 7.85 28.91
C HIS A 48 3.55 8.32 28.16
N HIS A 49 3.41 8.94 26.99
CA HIS A 49 4.52 9.45 26.19
C HIS A 49 5.33 10.53 26.92
N ARG A 50 4.65 11.44 27.63
CA ARG A 50 5.32 12.45 28.48
C ARG A 50 6.11 11.81 29.62
N THR A 51 5.63 10.71 30.21
CA THR A 51 6.40 9.98 31.21
C THR A 51 7.65 9.31 30.62
N ILE A 52 7.55 8.74 29.42
CA ILE A 52 8.71 8.17 28.69
C ILE A 52 9.74 9.27 28.43
N ARG A 53 9.31 10.43 27.91
CA ARG A 53 10.21 11.55 27.64
C ARG A 53 10.97 12.02 28.88
N VAL A 54 10.29 12.10 30.02
CA VAL A 54 10.93 12.45 31.32
C VAL A 54 11.98 11.42 31.75
N ILE A 55 11.76 10.13 31.45
CA ILE A 55 12.73 9.07 31.71
C ILE A 55 13.88 9.17 30.72
N ASP A 56 13.61 9.36 29.43
CA ASP A 56 14.62 9.42 28.38
C ASP A 56 15.60 10.58 28.55
N GLU A 57 15.12 11.73 29.03
CA GLU A 57 15.91 12.92 29.36
C GLU A 57 16.66 12.80 30.71
N ALA A 58 16.39 11.76 31.51
CA ALA A 58 17.10 11.52 32.76
C ALA A 58 18.50 10.93 32.55
N SER A 59 19.38 11.15 33.53
CA SER A 59 20.72 10.56 33.51
C SER A 59 20.67 9.03 33.49
N ASN A 60 21.70 8.38 32.93
CA ASN A 60 21.79 6.92 32.92
C ASN A 60 21.73 6.32 34.34
N GLN A 61 22.25 7.02 35.35
CA GLN A 61 22.13 6.60 36.74
C GLN A 61 20.67 6.55 37.19
N ARG A 62 19.84 7.57 36.89
CA ARG A 62 18.42 7.55 37.25
C ARG A 62 17.64 6.47 36.51
N LYS A 63 17.99 6.19 35.25
CA LYS A 63 17.42 5.07 34.49
C LYS A 63 17.80 3.74 35.12
N LEU A 64 19.05 3.58 35.58
CA LEU A 64 19.48 2.37 36.30
C LEU A 64 18.77 2.23 37.64
N ASP A 65 18.65 3.30 38.42
CA ASP A 65 17.93 3.30 39.71
C ASP A 65 16.45 2.89 39.50
N LEU A 66 15.82 3.35 38.42
CA LEU A 66 14.47 2.94 38.01
C LEU A 66 14.39 1.44 37.71
N LEU A 67 15.34 0.88 36.97
CA LEU A 67 15.38 -0.56 36.70
C LEU A 67 15.61 -1.37 37.99
N GLN A 68 16.51 -0.92 38.87
CA GLN A 68 16.80 -1.57 40.16
C GLN A 68 15.64 -1.50 41.14
N ALA A 69 14.76 -0.51 41.03
CA ALA A 69 13.56 -0.40 41.85
C ALA A 69 12.47 -1.43 41.49
N HIS A 70 12.59 -2.17 40.39
CA HIS A 70 11.64 -3.21 40.02
C HIS A 70 11.84 -4.49 40.84
N PRO A 71 10.77 -5.18 41.27
CA PRO A 71 10.91 -6.43 41.99
C PRO A 71 11.38 -7.56 41.07
N ASN A 72 12.08 -8.55 41.65
CA ASN A 72 12.45 -9.76 40.92
C ASN A 72 11.22 -10.59 40.56
N LEU A 73 11.18 -11.05 39.30
CA LEU A 73 10.11 -11.89 38.79
C LEU A 73 10.11 -13.26 39.47
N GLY A 74 8.98 -13.69 40.05
CA GLY A 74 8.85 -14.99 40.74
C GLY A 74 9.40 -15.03 42.18
N ALA A 75 9.86 -13.90 42.73
CA ALA A 75 10.30 -13.84 44.13
C ALA A 75 9.11 -13.67 45.10
N LYS A 76 9.08 -14.44 46.20
CA LYS A 76 8.05 -14.34 47.27
C LYS A 76 8.16 -13.09 48.18
N ILE A 77 9.04 -12.14 47.85
CA ILE A 77 9.37 -10.99 48.72
C ILE A 77 8.30 -9.91 48.59
N ALA A 78 8.00 -9.20 49.68
CA ALA A 78 7.03 -8.10 49.81
C ALA A 78 6.78 -7.31 48.50
N MET A 79 5.77 -7.74 47.75
CA MET A 79 5.38 -7.17 46.48
C MET A 79 4.28 -6.12 46.70
N THR A 80 4.24 -5.07 45.87
CA THR A 80 3.08 -4.19 45.80
C THR A 80 1.86 -4.98 45.28
N THR A 81 0.64 -4.60 45.69
CA THR A 81 -0.60 -5.27 45.28
C THR A 81 -0.74 -5.38 43.76
N HIS A 82 -0.21 -4.40 43.02
CA HIS A 82 -0.18 -4.41 41.55
C HIS A 82 0.72 -5.51 40.99
N SER A 83 1.90 -5.73 41.57
CA SER A 83 2.85 -6.74 41.09
C SER A 83 2.36 -8.18 41.32
N ILE A 84 1.59 -8.43 42.38
CA ILE A 84 0.95 -9.74 42.64
C ILE A 84 -0.12 -10.06 41.57
N ASN A 85 -0.98 -9.08 41.28
CA ASN A 85 -2.04 -9.24 40.28
C ASN A 85 -1.46 -9.45 38.87
N GLU A 86 -0.39 -8.73 38.53
CA GLU A 86 0.32 -8.85 37.25
C GLU A 86 0.91 -10.26 37.07
N GLN A 87 1.57 -10.82 38.09
CA GLN A 87 2.24 -12.13 37.98
C GLN A 87 1.30 -13.33 38.10
N THR A 88 0.15 -13.18 38.77
CA THR A 88 -0.85 -14.25 38.90
C THR A 88 -1.40 -14.68 37.54
N GLY A 89 -1.68 -13.73 36.64
CA GLY A 89 -2.21 -14.02 35.30
C GLY A 89 -1.26 -14.78 34.36
N ALA A 90 0.06 -14.74 34.63
CA ALA A 90 1.07 -15.44 33.84
C ALA A 90 1.43 -16.84 34.39
N GLY A 91 0.81 -17.25 35.51
CA GLY A 91 1.08 -18.52 36.18
C GLY A 91 2.40 -18.57 36.97
N LEU A 92 3.03 -17.42 37.23
CA LEU A 92 4.29 -17.32 37.97
C LEU A 92 4.12 -17.51 39.49
N THR A 93 2.88 -17.46 39.97
CA THR A 93 2.52 -17.77 41.37
C THR A 93 2.31 -19.28 41.61
N SER A 94 2.39 -20.11 40.57
CA SER A 94 2.19 -21.56 40.61
C SER A 94 3.30 -22.32 39.87
N LEU A 95 4.55 -21.96 40.16
CA LEU A 95 5.73 -22.68 39.67
C LEU A 95 5.92 -24.01 40.42
N THR A 96 6.32 -25.06 39.71
CA THR A 96 6.83 -26.28 40.36
C THR A 96 8.15 -25.99 41.09
N ALA A 97 8.59 -26.89 41.97
CA ALA A 97 9.88 -26.73 42.66
C ALA A 97 11.06 -26.59 41.69
N GLU A 98 11.06 -27.39 40.62
CA GLU A 98 12.07 -27.37 39.55
C GLU A 98 12.02 -26.07 38.74
N GLU A 99 10.82 -25.63 38.33
CA GLU A 99 10.66 -24.36 37.61
C GLU A 99 11.12 -23.17 38.46
N TYR A 100 10.81 -23.18 39.76
CA TYR A 100 11.24 -22.13 40.69
C TYR A 100 12.77 -22.06 40.81
N GLU A 101 13.44 -23.22 40.88
CA GLU A 101 14.89 -23.28 40.93
C GLU A 101 15.52 -22.73 39.63
N HIS A 102 15.00 -23.13 38.47
CA HIS A 102 15.43 -22.63 37.17
C HIS A 102 15.28 -21.11 37.05
N PHE A 103 14.12 -20.57 37.41
CA PHE A 103 13.89 -19.12 37.42
C PHE A 103 14.82 -18.40 38.40
N THR A 104 15.04 -18.96 39.59
CA THR A 104 15.91 -18.36 40.61
C THR A 104 17.36 -18.29 40.12
N ASN A 105 17.87 -19.36 39.52
CA ASN A 105 19.24 -19.42 39.02
C ASN A 105 19.47 -18.49 37.82
N ALA A 106 18.51 -18.45 36.90
CA ALA A 106 18.59 -17.57 35.74
C ALA A 106 18.45 -16.07 36.13
N ASN A 107 17.58 -15.73 37.09
CA ASN A 107 17.50 -14.36 37.64
C ASN A 107 18.79 -13.94 38.36
N LYS A 108 19.42 -14.83 39.14
CA LYS A 108 20.73 -14.56 39.77
C LYS A 108 21.79 -14.28 38.71
N THR A 109 21.83 -15.10 37.65
CA THR A 109 22.77 -14.94 36.53
C THR A 109 22.54 -13.61 35.81
N TYR A 110 21.27 -13.27 35.56
CA TYR A 110 20.88 -12.02 34.93
C TYR A 110 21.31 -10.80 35.76
N MET A 111 21.02 -10.81 37.06
CA MET A 111 21.40 -9.74 37.98
C MET A 111 22.92 -9.54 38.03
N ASN A 112 23.69 -10.63 38.11
CA ASN A 112 25.16 -10.55 38.12
C ASN A 112 25.72 -10.00 36.80
N ARG A 113 25.09 -10.32 35.66
CA ARG A 113 25.55 -9.88 34.33
C ARG A 113 25.22 -8.40 34.07
N PHE A 114 23.99 -7.98 34.36
CA PHE A 114 23.47 -6.67 33.92
C PHE A 114 23.37 -5.63 35.03
N GLY A 115 23.34 -6.04 36.31
CA GLY A 115 23.30 -5.13 37.47
C GLY A 115 21.91 -4.60 37.83
N PHE A 116 20.86 -5.13 37.22
CA PHE A 116 19.46 -4.83 37.50
C PHE A 116 18.60 -6.10 37.27
N PRO A 117 17.39 -6.19 37.86
CA PRO A 117 16.54 -7.37 37.78
C PRO A 117 16.01 -7.60 36.36
N PHE A 118 15.63 -8.85 36.05
CA PHE A 118 14.97 -9.16 34.79
C PHE A 118 13.55 -8.58 34.79
N ILE A 119 13.30 -7.66 33.86
CA ILE A 119 12.02 -6.96 33.73
C ILE A 119 11.36 -7.36 32.42
N VAL A 120 10.12 -7.83 32.51
CA VAL A 120 9.30 -8.18 31.36
C VAL A 120 7.84 -7.90 31.69
N ALA A 121 7.11 -7.33 30.73
CA ALA A 121 5.68 -7.15 30.83
C ALA A 121 4.99 -8.53 30.69
N VAL A 122 4.31 -8.97 31.75
CA VAL A 122 3.78 -10.34 31.89
C VAL A 122 2.35 -10.51 31.34
N ARG A 123 1.61 -9.42 31.14
CA ARG A 123 0.22 -9.45 30.64
C ARG A 123 0.18 -10.11 29.25
N GLY A 124 -0.57 -11.20 29.10
CA GLY A 124 -0.68 -11.97 27.85
C GLY A 124 0.45 -12.97 27.58
N LYS A 125 1.36 -13.19 28.54
CA LYS A 125 2.46 -14.17 28.41
C LYS A 125 2.27 -15.35 29.36
N THR A 126 2.84 -16.49 29.00
CA THR A 126 2.89 -17.69 29.84
C THR A 126 4.23 -17.82 30.54
N LYS A 127 4.29 -18.53 31.67
CA LYS A 127 5.57 -18.84 32.37
C LYS A 127 6.66 -19.42 31.45
N SER A 128 6.30 -20.23 30.45
CA SER A 128 7.27 -20.78 29.49
C SER A 128 7.84 -19.72 28.55
N THR A 129 6.99 -18.86 27.97
CA THR A 129 7.44 -17.76 27.10
C THR A 129 8.28 -16.73 27.84
N ILE A 130 7.97 -16.49 29.12
CA ILE A 130 8.75 -15.61 30.00
C ILE A 130 10.13 -16.21 30.28
N TYR A 131 10.20 -17.51 30.59
CA TYR A 131 11.46 -18.19 30.81
C TYR A 131 12.34 -18.18 29.55
N GLN A 132 11.76 -18.46 28.38
CA GLN A 132 12.49 -18.38 27.12
C GLN A 132 13.05 -16.97 26.89
N SER A 133 12.25 -15.93 27.12
CA SER A 133 12.71 -14.54 27.00
C SER A 133 13.86 -14.20 27.96
N LEU A 134 13.87 -14.76 29.17
CA LEU A 134 14.97 -14.62 30.13
C LEU A 134 16.25 -15.25 29.57
N ILE A 135 16.17 -16.46 29.02
CA ILE A 135 17.32 -17.18 28.45
C ILE A 135 17.86 -16.47 27.20
N ASP A 136 16.98 -16.02 26.30
CA ASP A 136 17.38 -15.30 25.09
C ASP A 136 18.08 -13.98 25.45
N ARG A 137 17.50 -13.23 26.39
CA ARG A 137 18.04 -11.92 26.82
C ARG A 137 19.32 -12.04 27.63
N LEU A 138 19.60 -13.18 28.23
CA LEU A 138 20.92 -13.46 28.80
C LEU A 138 22.03 -13.42 27.74
N GLN A 139 21.74 -13.58 26.44
CA GLN A 139 22.75 -13.47 25.38
C GLN A 139 23.07 -12.02 24.97
N ASN A 140 22.23 -11.05 25.37
CA ASN A 140 22.41 -9.65 24.99
C ASN A 140 23.68 -9.01 25.57
N ASP A 141 24.20 -8.00 24.87
CA ASP A 141 25.16 -7.06 25.46
C ASP A 141 24.47 -6.10 26.43
N LYS A 142 25.25 -5.47 27.33
CA LYS A 142 24.70 -4.60 28.38
C LYS A 142 23.90 -3.41 27.85
N LYS A 143 24.27 -2.84 26.70
CA LYS A 143 23.60 -1.65 26.15
C LYS A 143 22.25 -2.04 25.57
N THR A 144 22.23 -3.09 24.75
CA THR A 144 20.99 -3.64 24.20
C THR A 144 20.01 -4.02 25.31
N GLU A 145 20.51 -4.74 26.33
CA GLU A 145 19.65 -5.18 27.43
C GLU A 145 19.10 -4.03 28.28
N PHE A 146 19.89 -2.99 28.51
CA PHE A 146 19.43 -1.79 29.21
C PHE A 146 18.27 -1.11 28.46
N THR A 147 18.37 -0.98 27.15
CA THR A 147 17.30 -0.43 26.30
C THR A 147 16.08 -1.33 26.29
N THR A 148 16.25 -2.65 26.18
CA THR A 148 15.16 -3.62 26.22
C THR A 148 14.43 -3.60 27.56
N ALA A 149 15.15 -3.54 28.68
CA ALA A 149 14.56 -3.48 30.01
C ALA A 149 13.74 -2.20 30.20
N LEU A 150 14.24 -1.03 29.75
CA LEU A 150 13.46 0.21 29.76
C LEU A 150 12.19 0.11 28.92
N ALA A 151 12.26 -0.49 27.73
CA ALA A 151 11.08 -0.70 26.89
C ALA A 151 10.01 -1.57 27.58
N GLU A 152 10.42 -2.59 28.34
CA GLU A 152 9.49 -3.39 29.14
C GLU A 152 8.90 -2.59 30.32
N VAL A 153 9.67 -1.72 30.97
CA VAL A 153 9.16 -0.77 31.98
C VAL A 153 8.09 0.15 31.37
N TYR A 154 8.30 0.67 30.16
CA TYR A 154 7.32 1.51 29.48
C TYR A 154 6.00 0.76 29.25
N LYS A 155 6.05 -0.51 28.84
CA LYS A 155 4.85 -1.35 28.67
C LYS A 155 4.12 -1.59 30.00
N ILE A 156 4.86 -1.91 31.07
CA ILE A 156 4.28 -2.12 32.41
C ILE A 156 3.59 -0.84 32.90
N ALA A 157 4.25 0.31 32.76
CA ALA A 157 3.68 1.60 33.13
C ALA A 157 2.39 1.90 32.34
N TYR A 158 2.36 1.60 31.04
CA TYR A 158 1.16 1.75 30.22
C TYR A 158 0.00 0.91 30.75
N PHE A 159 0.23 -0.37 31.06
CA PHE A 159 -0.79 -1.25 31.61
C PHE A 159 -1.37 -0.73 32.92
N ARG A 160 -0.52 -0.19 33.80
CA ARG A 160 -0.95 0.40 35.08
C ARG A 160 -1.75 1.67 34.88
N LEU A 161 -1.37 2.50 33.90
CA LEU A 161 -2.13 3.69 33.53
C LEU A 161 -3.52 3.30 33.01
N VAL A 162 -3.63 2.28 32.15
CA VAL A 162 -4.91 1.74 31.64
C VAL A 162 -5.80 1.18 32.76
N ASP A 163 -5.20 0.68 33.84
CA ASP A 163 -5.94 0.16 34.99
C ASP A 163 -6.49 1.29 35.89
N LYS A 164 -5.85 2.48 35.90
CA LYS A 164 -6.24 3.64 36.72
C LYS A 164 -7.06 4.69 35.98
N ILE A 165 -6.82 4.84 34.69
CA ILE A 165 -7.50 5.81 33.83
C ILE A 165 -8.52 5.06 33.00
N LYS A 166 -9.77 5.51 33.10
CA LYS A 166 -10.82 5.16 32.17
C LYS A 166 -10.35 5.79 30.87
N THR A 167 -9.85 4.97 29.96
CA THR A 167 -10.10 5.28 28.56
C THR A 167 -11.59 5.55 28.53
N GLU A 168 -11.98 6.81 28.37
CA GLU A 168 -13.24 7.07 27.70
C GLU A 168 -13.22 6.07 26.56
N GLU A 169 -14.31 5.34 26.38
CA GLU A 169 -14.57 4.78 25.08
C GLU A 169 -14.54 6.00 24.15
N ARG A 170 -13.34 6.41 23.70
CA ARG A 170 -13.05 6.80 22.33
C ARG A 170 -13.90 5.83 21.64
N VAL A 171 -15.05 6.31 21.15
CA VAL A 171 -16.10 5.48 20.60
C VAL A 171 -15.35 4.35 19.96
N THR A 172 -15.39 3.18 20.61
CA THR A 172 -14.99 1.99 19.91
C THR A 172 -16.14 1.92 18.94
N MET A 173 -15.97 2.67 17.85
CA MET A 173 -16.44 2.38 16.54
C MET A 173 -15.68 1.10 16.13
N THR A 174 -15.72 0.08 16.98
CA THR A 174 -15.75 -1.32 16.61
C THR A 174 -17.03 -1.62 15.81
N ASN A 175 -17.74 -0.60 15.32
CA ASN A 175 -18.69 -0.62 14.21
C ASN A 175 -18.83 0.77 13.51
N GLN A 176 -17.74 1.39 13.04
CA GLN A 176 -17.83 2.18 11.78
C GLN A 176 -17.06 1.45 10.69
N SER A 177 -17.58 0.31 10.28
CA SER A 177 -17.16 -0.47 9.12
C SER A 177 -17.41 0.23 7.78
N ASN A 178 -17.40 1.57 7.71
CA ASN A 178 -17.68 2.34 6.49
C ASN A 178 -16.95 3.71 6.39
N ARG A 179 -16.02 4.04 7.30
CA ARG A 179 -15.31 5.33 7.21
C ARG A 179 -14.13 5.23 6.24
N GLN A 180 -14.21 5.92 5.10
CA GLN A 180 -13.03 6.16 4.26
C GLN A 180 -12.13 7.21 4.93
N MET A 181 -10.89 6.83 5.24
CA MET A 181 -9.92 7.72 5.88
C MET A 181 -8.53 7.47 5.33
N TYR A 182 -8.10 8.36 4.44
CA TYR A 182 -6.78 8.38 3.84
C TYR A 182 -6.40 9.82 3.48
N TYR A 183 -5.11 10.08 3.34
CA TYR A 183 -4.58 11.35 2.81
C TYR A 183 -3.28 11.07 2.05
N GLY A 184 -2.80 12.04 1.27
CA GLY A 184 -1.53 11.86 0.56
C GLY A 184 -1.20 12.97 -0.42
N LYS A 185 -0.52 12.60 -1.51
CA LYS A 185 0.03 13.55 -2.49
C LYS A 185 -0.24 13.04 -3.91
N GLY A 186 -0.81 13.91 -4.75
CA GLY A 186 -0.91 13.70 -6.20
C GLY A 186 0.10 14.55 -6.96
N ASP A 187 0.19 14.31 -8.27
CA ASP A 187 1.10 15.02 -9.18
C ASP A 187 2.57 14.99 -8.74
N VAL A 188 3.01 13.85 -8.19
CA VAL A 188 4.40 13.62 -7.83
C VAL A 188 5.16 13.16 -9.07
N PHE A 189 5.50 14.11 -9.94
CA PHE A 189 6.36 13.85 -11.10
C PHE A 189 7.77 13.47 -10.66
N ALA A 190 8.28 12.40 -11.25
CA ALA A 190 9.65 11.95 -11.08
C ALA A 190 10.19 11.43 -12.42
N TYR A 191 11.41 11.84 -12.75
CA TYR A 191 12.10 11.46 -13.99
C TYR A 191 13.45 10.84 -13.64
N ARG A 192 13.64 9.60 -14.02
CA ARG A 192 14.86 8.84 -13.81
C ARG A 192 15.51 8.56 -15.15
N THR A 193 16.78 8.95 -15.28
CA THR A 193 17.58 8.56 -16.43
C THR A 193 18.30 7.24 -16.16
N TYR A 194 18.47 6.45 -17.21
CA TYR A 194 19.22 5.19 -17.18
C TYR A 194 18.77 4.24 -16.07
N LEU A 195 17.45 4.05 -15.94
CA LEU A 195 16.92 2.95 -15.11
C LEU A 195 17.29 1.61 -15.78
N LYS A 196 17.32 0.52 -15.01
CA LYS A 196 17.62 -0.82 -15.54
C LYS A 196 16.69 -1.11 -16.74
N PRO A 197 17.22 -1.50 -17.91
CA PRO A 197 16.40 -1.85 -19.06
C PRO A 197 15.51 -3.06 -18.78
N LEU A 198 14.26 -3.02 -19.25
CA LEU A 198 13.39 -4.19 -19.33
C LEU A 198 13.77 -4.98 -20.58
N LYS A 199 14.17 -6.25 -20.42
CA LYS A 199 14.60 -7.12 -21.52
C LYS A 199 14.07 -8.53 -21.34
N GLY A 200 13.88 -9.25 -22.45
CA GLY A 200 13.51 -10.66 -22.42
C GLY A 200 12.05 -10.89 -22.07
N VAL A 201 11.18 -9.93 -22.42
CA VAL A 201 9.73 -10.14 -22.35
C VAL A 201 9.30 -11.19 -23.36
N LYS A 202 8.16 -11.84 -23.09
CA LYS A 202 7.57 -12.82 -24.02
C LYS A 202 7.29 -12.15 -25.37
N VAL A 203 7.76 -12.74 -26.46
CA VAL A 203 7.39 -12.29 -27.82
C VAL A 203 6.02 -12.87 -28.18
N ILE A 204 5.19 -12.08 -28.85
CA ILE A 204 3.87 -12.48 -29.34
C ILE A 204 3.73 -12.14 -30.83
N PRO A 205 2.87 -12.85 -31.59
CA PRO A 205 2.70 -12.59 -33.02
C PRO A 205 2.28 -11.16 -33.37
N GLU A 206 1.48 -10.53 -32.52
CA GLU A 206 0.90 -9.20 -32.77
C GLU A 206 1.85 -8.03 -32.54
N SER A 207 3.02 -8.24 -31.92
CA SER A 207 3.89 -7.15 -31.45
C SER A 207 5.37 -7.42 -31.67
N GLU A 208 6.08 -6.43 -32.22
CA GLU A 208 7.55 -6.41 -32.30
C GLU A 208 8.21 -5.97 -30.98
N PHE A 209 7.42 -5.58 -29.98
CA PHE A 209 7.94 -5.13 -28.69
C PHE A 209 8.71 -6.26 -28.00
N SER A 210 9.96 -5.96 -27.63
CA SER A 210 10.89 -6.93 -27.02
C SER A 210 11.54 -6.42 -25.73
N GLY A 211 11.14 -5.22 -25.27
CA GLY A 211 11.60 -4.61 -24.03
C GLY A 211 11.69 -3.08 -24.11
N ARG A 212 12.14 -2.46 -23.02
CA ARG A 212 12.32 -1.00 -22.88
C ARG A 212 13.75 -0.68 -22.50
N ASN A 213 14.37 0.28 -23.19
CA ASN A 213 15.74 0.70 -22.87
C ASN A 213 15.83 1.45 -21.52
N ASN A 214 14.73 2.05 -21.06
CA ASN A 214 14.63 2.84 -19.83
C ASN A 214 15.69 3.96 -19.69
N ILE A 215 16.13 4.53 -20.82
CA ILE A 215 17.06 5.68 -20.83
C ILE A 215 16.40 6.91 -20.21
N VAL A 216 15.11 7.13 -20.49
CA VAL A 216 14.27 8.11 -19.81
C VAL A 216 13.05 7.38 -19.26
N PHE A 217 12.97 7.28 -17.94
CA PHE A 217 11.85 6.70 -17.21
C PHE A 217 11.10 7.83 -16.48
N GLY A 218 9.93 8.20 -16.98
CA GLY A 218 9.08 9.24 -16.38
C GLY A 218 7.83 8.65 -15.77
N VAL A 219 7.49 9.06 -14.55
CA VAL A 219 6.26 8.63 -13.87
C VAL A 219 5.64 9.79 -13.09
N ASN A 220 4.32 9.91 -13.17
CA ASN A 220 3.51 10.76 -12.30
C ASN A 220 2.85 9.89 -11.22
N VAL A 221 3.30 10.03 -9.98
CA VAL A 221 2.83 9.22 -8.87
C VAL A 221 1.75 9.94 -8.07
N LYS A 222 0.71 9.19 -7.68
CA LYS A 222 -0.21 9.57 -6.61
C LYS A 222 -0.10 8.55 -5.47
N VAL A 223 0.09 9.05 -4.26
CA VAL A 223 0.13 8.24 -3.04
C VAL A 223 -1.05 8.60 -2.14
N ALA A 224 -1.66 7.58 -1.55
CA ALA A 224 -2.60 7.70 -0.45
C ALA A 224 -2.20 6.71 0.66
N ILE A 225 -2.18 7.18 1.90
CA ILE A 225 -1.90 6.35 3.08
C ILE A 225 -3.13 6.30 3.98
N GLY A 226 -3.33 5.16 4.63
CA GLY A 226 -4.42 4.93 5.57
C GLY A 226 -3.93 4.27 6.85
N GLY A 227 -4.72 4.42 7.91
CA GLY A 227 -4.44 3.85 9.22
C GLY A 227 -5.31 4.43 10.31
N SER A 228 -5.81 3.58 11.21
CA SER A 228 -6.68 3.99 12.32
C SER A 228 -6.07 5.10 13.20
N GLN A 229 -4.75 5.12 13.32
CA GLN A 229 -3.99 6.11 14.10
C GLN A 229 -4.03 7.54 13.52
N PHE A 230 -4.46 7.72 12.26
CA PHE A 230 -4.59 9.05 11.67
C PHE A 230 -5.87 9.78 12.07
N LEU A 231 -6.80 9.15 12.77
CA LEU A 231 -8.10 9.75 13.09
C LEU A 231 -7.97 11.11 13.81
N SER A 232 -7.07 11.23 14.78
CA SER A 232 -6.88 12.47 15.55
C SER A 232 -6.45 13.66 14.68
N SER A 233 -5.78 13.42 13.55
CA SER A 233 -5.44 14.49 12.61
C SER A 233 -6.69 15.15 11.99
N PHE A 234 -7.77 14.39 11.81
CA PHE A 234 -9.03 14.90 11.24
C PHE A 234 -9.94 15.51 12.30
N ILE A 235 -10.06 14.89 13.47
CA ILE A 235 -11.06 15.29 14.47
C ILE A 235 -10.51 16.25 15.54
N GLU A 236 -9.21 16.23 15.78
CA GLU A 236 -8.54 17.03 16.82
C GLU A 236 -7.50 18.00 16.22
N GLY A 237 -7.18 17.88 14.92
CA GLY A 237 -6.09 18.64 14.30
C GLY A 237 -4.70 18.24 14.82
N ASP A 238 -4.58 17.07 15.44
CA ASP A 238 -3.31 16.57 15.98
C ASP A 238 -2.45 15.98 14.85
N ASN A 239 -1.39 16.72 14.50
CA ASN A 239 -0.47 16.35 13.43
C ASN A 239 0.70 15.47 13.90
N SER A 240 0.73 15.01 15.15
CA SER A 240 1.89 14.30 15.73
C SER A 240 2.27 13.02 14.99
N LEU A 241 1.30 12.35 14.36
CA LEU A 241 1.50 11.14 13.55
C LEU A 241 1.47 11.39 12.04
N VAL A 242 1.19 12.62 11.62
CA VAL A 242 1.04 12.99 10.21
C VAL A 242 2.41 13.08 9.55
N VAL A 243 2.59 12.31 8.48
CA VAL A 243 3.71 12.49 7.56
C VAL A 243 3.33 13.60 6.61
N ALA A 244 4.04 14.73 6.62
CA ALA A 244 3.74 15.84 5.72
C ALA A 244 3.72 15.35 4.26
N THR A 245 2.75 15.81 3.46
CA THR A 245 2.59 15.36 2.08
C THR A 245 3.77 15.77 1.19
N ASP A 246 4.51 16.83 1.56
CA ASP A 246 5.79 17.18 0.95
C ASP A 246 6.89 16.14 1.26
N SER A 247 6.93 15.62 2.49
CA SER A 247 7.83 14.52 2.84
C SER A 247 7.53 13.26 2.03
N MET A 248 6.26 12.98 1.73
CA MET A 248 5.88 11.86 0.86
C MET A 248 6.41 12.05 -0.58
N LYS A 249 6.29 13.28 -1.13
CA LYS A 249 6.86 13.63 -2.44
C LYS A 249 8.38 13.40 -2.46
N ASN A 250 9.09 13.90 -1.45
CA ASN A 250 10.54 13.71 -1.32
C ASN A 250 10.88 12.21 -1.19
N PHE A 251 10.10 11.46 -0.40
CA PHE A 251 10.27 10.02 -0.21
C PHE A 251 10.20 9.27 -1.54
N ILE A 252 9.15 9.48 -2.33
CA ILE A 252 8.96 8.84 -3.64
C ILE A 252 10.12 9.17 -4.60
N GLN A 253 10.49 10.45 -4.70
CA GLN A 253 11.55 10.90 -5.60
C GLN A 253 12.93 10.32 -5.22
N HIS A 254 13.24 10.24 -3.93
CA HIS A 254 14.47 9.59 -3.45
C HIS A 254 14.48 8.09 -3.73
N HIS A 255 13.36 7.40 -3.52
CA HIS A 255 13.28 5.96 -3.78
C HIS A 255 13.37 5.63 -5.28
N LEU A 256 12.91 6.51 -6.17
CA LEU A 256 13.16 6.33 -7.61
C LEU A 256 14.66 6.40 -7.95
N GLY A 257 15.45 7.14 -7.16
CA GLY A 257 16.92 7.17 -7.24
C GLY A 257 17.57 5.84 -6.83
N SER A 258 16.99 5.15 -5.85
CA SER A 258 17.51 3.88 -5.30
C SER A 258 16.95 2.64 -5.98
N TYR A 259 15.84 2.75 -6.72
CA TYR A 259 15.19 1.63 -7.37
C TYR A 259 16.08 1.01 -8.46
N ASP A 260 16.20 -0.31 -8.44
CA ASP A 260 17.08 -1.12 -9.29
C ASP A 260 16.31 -2.08 -10.23
N GLY A 261 14.97 -2.08 -10.16
CA GLY A 261 14.11 -2.80 -11.09
C GLY A 261 13.86 -2.03 -12.40
N SER A 262 12.86 -2.47 -13.17
CA SER A 262 12.69 -2.03 -14.57
C SER A 262 11.26 -1.63 -14.99
N THR A 263 10.31 -1.68 -14.06
CA THR A 263 8.87 -1.49 -14.33
C THR A 263 8.27 -0.45 -13.38
N ILE A 264 7.12 0.13 -13.77
CA ILE A 264 6.37 1.04 -12.89
C ILE A 264 5.79 0.25 -11.72
N GLU A 265 5.20 -0.91 -11.99
CA GLU A 265 4.61 -1.81 -11.01
C GLU A 265 5.60 -2.17 -9.90
N GLY A 266 6.81 -2.60 -10.28
CA GLY A 266 7.87 -2.93 -9.33
C GLY A 266 8.33 -1.71 -8.53
N PHE A 267 8.39 -0.53 -9.14
CA PHE A 267 8.71 0.71 -8.44
C PHE A 267 7.62 1.07 -7.41
N LEU A 268 6.34 0.97 -7.76
CA LEU A 268 5.25 1.25 -6.83
C LEU A 268 5.25 0.28 -5.66
N LYS A 269 5.48 -1.02 -5.91
CA LYS A 269 5.63 -2.01 -4.83
C LYS A 269 6.78 -1.65 -3.90
N TYR A 270 7.97 -1.40 -4.45
CA TYR A 270 9.15 -1.02 -3.68
C TYR A 270 8.89 0.20 -2.77
N VAL A 271 8.22 1.23 -3.30
CA VAL A 271 7.89 2.43 -2.53
C VAL A 271 6.82 2.18 -1.48
N ALA A 272 5.77 1.41 -1.80
CA ALA A 272 4.72 1.06 -0.84
C ALA A 272 5.30 0.29 0.35
N GLU A 273 6.14 -0.70 0.10
CA GLU A 273 6.79 -1.50 1.14
C GLU A 273 7.71 -0.63 2.01
N ALA A 274 8.49 0.26 1.38
CA ALA A 274 9.36 1.19 2.08
C ALA A 274 8.59 2.19 2.96
N PHE A 275 7.42 2.68 2.52
CA PHE A 275 6.56 3.53 3.35
C PHE A 275 6.10 2.78 4.60
N LEU A 276 5.59 1.56 4.43
CA LEU A 276 5.15 0.73 5.56
C LEU A 276 6.32 0.41 6.51
N ASP A 277 7.49 0.06 6.00
CA ASP A 277 8.64 -0.21 6.86
C ASP A 277 9.11 1.03 7.63
N LYS A 278 9.04 2.21 7.00
CA LYS A 278 9.47 3.46 7.61
C LYS A 278 8.49 4.01 8.65
N TYR A 279 7.19 3.86 8.42
CA TYR A 279 6.14 4.52 9.19
C TYR A 279 5.17 3.50 9.82
N PRO A 280 5.43 3.06 11.07
CA PRO A 280 4.63 2.03 11.75
C PRO A 280 3.15 2.37 11.95
N GLN A 281 2.80 3.66 11.93
CA GLN A 281 1.41 4.12 12.06
C GLN A 281 0.58 3.94 10.77
N MET A 282 1.23 3.67 9.62
CA MET A 282 0.54 3.35 8.38
C MET A 282 0.10 1.88 8.39
N GLU A 283 -1.19 1.67 8.11
CA GLU A 283 -1.80 0.35 7.93
C GLU A 283 -1.96 0.03 6.44
N THR A 284 -2.22 1.03 5.60
CA THR A 284 -2.36 0.85 4.16
C THR A 284 -1.58 1.92 3.39
N VAL A 285 -0.98 1.51 2.26
CA VAL A 285 -0.37 2.40 1.28
C VAL A 285 -0.91 2.04 -0.09
N GLN A 286 -1.53 3.01 -0.76
CA GLN A 286 -2.03 2.89 -2.12
C GLN A 286 -1.26 3.86 -3.01
N LEU A 287 -0.74 3.35 -4.12
CA LEU A 287 0.01 4.10 -5.11
C LEU A 287 -0.59 3.88 -6.49
N THR A 288 -0.65 4.94 -7.28
CA THR A 288 -0.81 4.84 -8.73
C THR A 288 0.36 5.56 -9.40
N GLY A 289 0.80 5.04 -10.54
CA GLY A 289 1.85 5.63 -11.35
C GLY A 289 1.42 5.70 -12.80
N ASP A 290 1.28 6.91 -13.33
CA ASP A 290 1.02 7.16 -14.74
C ASP A 290 2.36 7.40 -15.45
N GLU A 291 2.63 6.65 -16.50
CA GLU A 291 3.81 6.86 -17.33
C GLU A 291 3.79 8.28 -17.93
N VAL A 292 4.96 8.90 -17.97
CA VAL A 292 5.21 10.06 -18.84
C VAL A 292 6.01 9.54 -20.04
N PRO A 293 5.35 9.20 -21.16
CA PRO A 293 5.98 8.46 -22.25
C PRO A 293 6.95 9.32 -23.07
N PHE A 294 8.06 8.70 -23.47
CA PHE A 294 9.10 9.30 -24.28
C PHE A 294 9.43 8.41 -25.47
N GLU A 295 9.21 8.93 -26.67
CA GLU A 295 9.53 8.25 -27.93
C GLU A 295 10.93 8.68 -28.39
N ALA A 296 11.77 7.72 -28.74
CA ALA A 296 13.08 8.04 -29.32
C ALA A 296 12.87 8.77 -30.66
N THR A 297 13.66 9.83 -30.87
CA THR A 297 13.66 10.54 -32.16
C THR A 297 14.72 9.96 -33.09
N ASN A 298 14.63 10.23 -34.38
CA ASN A 298 15.72 9.89 -35.30
C ASN A 298 16.81 10.97 -35.27
N GLY A 299 18.07 10.53 -35.43
CA GLY A 299 19.24 11.39 -35.56
C GLY A 299 20.23 10.85 -36.59
N MET A 300 21.08 11.72 -37.12
CA MET A 300 22.14 11.34 -38.05
C MET A 300 23.42 11.00 -37.29
N VAL A 301 23.96 9.80 -37.52
CA VAL A 301 25.32 9.43 -37.09
C VAL A 301 26.15 9.19 -38.34
N GLY A 302 27.00 10.15 -38.69
CA GLY A 302 27.59 10.22 -40.03
C GLY A 302 26.49 10.41 -41.08
N ASN A 303 26.42 9.51 -42.06
CA ASN A 303 25.41 9.52 -43.13
C ASN A 303 24.29 8.47 -42.94
N THR A 304 24.16 7.88 -41.76
CA THR A 304 23.12 6.89 -41.46
C THR A 304 22.08 7.48 -40.52
N LEU A 305 20.80 7.35 -40.91
CA LEU A 305 19.69 7.66 -40.02
C LEU A 305 19.57 6.55 -38.98
N THR A 306 19.64 6.92 -37.70
CA THR A 306 19.59 5.99 -36.58
C THR A 306 18.68 6.54 -35.48
N GLU A 307 18.12 5.65 -34.67
CA GLU A 307 17.41 6.05 -33.46
C GLU A 307 18.36 6.79 -32.49
N SER A 308 17.92 7.95 -32.00
CA SER A 308 18.67 8.79 -31.06
C SER A 308 18.62 8.20 -29.66
N LYS A 309 19.80 8.08 -29.05
CA LYS A 309 19.95 7.69 -27.64
C LYS A 309 19.94 8.88 -26.69
N LEU A 310 19.75 10.10 -27.21
CA LEU A 310 19.91 11.36 -26.47
C LEU A 310 18.67 12.27 -26.56
N VAL A 311 17.94 12.22 -27.67
CA VAL A 311 16.82 13.12 -27.94
C VAL A 311 15.54 12.32 -28.02
N TYR A 312 14.61 12.64 -27.12
CA TYR A 312 13.32 11.98 -26.97
C TYR A 312 12.18 12.99 -27.11
N LYS A 313 11.10 12.59 -27.78
CA LYS A 313 9.86 13.35 -27.89
C LYS A 313 8.95 12.90 -26.76
N ARG A 314 8.52 13.83 -25.89
CA ARG A 314 7.45 13.56 -24.93
C ARG A 314 6.16 13.27 -25.69
N SER A 315 5.63 12.06 -25.55
CA SER A 315 4.35 11.69 -26.15
C SER A 315 3.19 12.20 -25.30
N ARG A 316 2.05 12.42 -25.96
CA ARG A 316 0.75 12.80 -25.36
C ARG A 316 -0.37 11.87 -25.85
N ASN A 317 0.02 10.75 -26.45
CA ASN A 317 -0.90 9.73 -26.92
C ASN A 317 -1.20 8.77 -25.76
N GLU A 318 -1.29 7.48 -26.04
CA GLU A 318 -1.47 6.44 -25.05
C GLU A 318 -0.28 6.36 -24.07
N TYR A 319 -0.54 5.93 -22.84
CA TYR A 319 0.48 5.73 -21.82
C TYR A 319 0.12 4.58 -20.87
N ALA A 320 1.14 3.94 -20.30
CA ALA A 320 0.94 2.94 -19.27
C ALA A 320 0.55 3.57 -17.92
N GLN A 321 -0.24 2.86 -17.13
CA GLN A 321 -0.56 3.16 -15.74
C GLN A 321 -0.45 1.88 -14.93
N ALA A 322 -0.02 1.99 -13.68
CA ALA A 322 -0.09 0.91 -12.71
C ALA A 322 -0.72 1.39 -11.40
N GLY A 323 -1.38 0.47 -10.69
CA GLY A 323 -1.88 0.69 -9.35
C GLY A 323 -1.49 -0.46 -8.43
N ILE A 324 -1.14 -0.13 -7.18
CA ILE A 324 -0.90 -1.11 -6.13
C ILE A 324 -1.46 -0.60 -4.80
N LYS A 325 -1.98 -1.51 -4.00
CA LYS A 325 -2.33 -1.29 -2.61
C LYS A 325 -1.71 -2.39 -1.75
N ILE A 326 -0.96 -1.98 -0.75
CA ILE A 326 -0.35 -2.88 0.24
C ILE A 326 -0.92 -2.56 1.61
N GLU A 327 -1.33 -3.60 2.32
CA GLU A 327 -1.83 -3.53 3.69
C GLU A 327 -0.89 -4.24 4.64
N ARG A 328 -0.74 -3.68 5.84
CA ARG A 328 -0.06 -4.33 6.95
C ARG A 328 -1.01 -5.34 7.60
N THR A 329 -0.55 -6.57 7.71
CA THR A 329 -1.24 -7.66 8.39
C THR A 329 -0.42 -8.15 9.58
N VAL A 330 -1.00 -9.03 10.40
CA VAL A 330 -0.28 -9.72 11.49
C VAL A 330 0.87 -10.60 10.98
N GLN A 331 0.87 -10.99 9.71
CA GLN A 331 1.87 -11.87 9.10
C GLN A 331 2.93 -11.10 8.28
N GLY A 332 2.80 -9.78 8.14
CA GLY A 332 3.73 -8.95 7.37
C GLY A 332 3.00 -7.91 6.51
N GLN A 333 3.51 -7.67 5.32
CA GLN A 333 2.89 -6.79 4.33
C GLN A 333 2.27 -7.64 3.22
N GLN A 334 1.07 -7.28 2.75
CA GLN A 334 0.34 -8.03 1.74
C GLN A 334 -0.20 -7.09 0.65
N ILE A 335 -0.01 -7.47 -0.62
CA ILE A 335 -0.64 -6.80 -1.76
C ILE A 335 -2.14 -7.18 -1.75
N THR A 336 -3.02 -6.19 -1.62
CA THR A 336 -4.48 -6.39 -1.64
C THR A 336 -5.12 -5.95 -2.94
N GLU A 337 -4.48 -5.04 -3.68
CA GLU A 337 -4.90 -4.64 -5.04
C GLU A 337 -3.65 -4.46 -5.90
N GLN A 338 -3.68 -5.00 -7.12
CA GLN A 338 -2.67 -4.75 -8.17
C GLN A 338 -3.37 -4.76 -9.53
N TYR A 339 -3.06 -3.77 -10.35
CA TYR A 339 -3.46 -3.74 -11.76
C TYR A 339 -2.45 -2.96 -12.59
N SER A 340 -2.42 -3.29 -13.88
CA SER A 340 -1.75 -2.52 -14.91
C SER A 340 -2.80 -2.06 -15.93
N LYS A 341 -2.57 -0.93 -16.60
CA LYS A 341 -3.54 -0.33 -17.52
C LYS A 341 -2.84 0.41 -18.65
N LEU A 342 -3.33 0.28 -19.87
CA LEU A 342 -3.06 1.18 -20.99
C LEU A 342 -4.17 2.23 -21.03
N LYS A 343 -3.80 3.51 -21.06
CA LYS A 343 -4.76 4.62 -21.06
C LYS A 343 -4.70 5.43 -22.33
N ASP A 344 -5.85 6.02 -22.67
CA ASP A 344 -6.02 7.03 -23.72
C ASP A 344 -5.59 6.56 -25.11
N LEU A 345 -5.75 5.27 -25.41
CA LEU A 345 -5.55 4.72 -26.76
C LEU A 345 -6.71 5.16 -27.66
N GLN A 346 -6.41 5.81 -28.79
CA GLN A 346 -7.41 6.32 -29.72
C GLN A 346 -7.18 5.69 -31.10
N LEU A 347 -8.15 4.92 -31.57
CA LEU A 347 -8.05 4.16 -32.82
C LEU A 347 -9.25 4.41 -33.71
N ILE A 348 -9.01 4.78 -34.96
CA ILE A 348 -10.02 4.86 -36.00
C ILE A 348 -9.79 3.75 -37.03
N LYS A 349 -10.85 3.00 -37.34
CA LYS A 349 -10.86 2.04 -38.45
C LYS A 349 -11.80 2.57 -39.52
N VAL A 350 -11.26 2.86 -40.71
CA VAL A 350 -11.94 3.64 -41.75
C VAL A 350 -13.11 2.92 -42.43
N GLU A 351 -13.13 1.60 -42.41
CA GLU A 351 -14.18 0.76 -43.00
C GLU A 351 -14.29 -0.61 -42.31
N GLY A 352 -15.28 -1.41 -42.70
CA GLY A 352 -15.48 -2.77 -42.17
C GLY A 352 -16.09 -2.77 -40.77
N ASN A 353 -16.93 -1.78 -40.45
CA ASN A 353 -17.64 -1.70 -39.18
C ASN A 353 -19.12 -1.44 -39.44
N SER A 354 -19.97 -2.32 -38.93
CA SER A 354 -21.42 -2.16 -39.01
C SER A 354 -22.00 -1.90 -37.63
N PHE A 355 -23.18 -1.28 -37.58
CA PHE A 355 -24.00 -1.18 -36.39
C PHE A 355 -25.46 -1.21 -36.80
N VAL A 356 -26.04 -2.41 -36.77
CA VAL A 356 -27.38 -2.75 -37.27
C VAL A 356 -28.09 -3.67 -36.27
N GLY A 357 -29.42 -3.78 -36.36
CA GLY A 357 -30.18 -4.72 -35.52
C GLY A 357 -30.37 -4.27 -34.07
N PHE A 358 -30.16 -2.99 -33.76
CA PHE A 358 -30.47 -2.43 -32.45
C PHE A 358 -31.98 -2.20 -32.27
N VAL A 359 -32.44 -2.09 -31.02
CA VAL A 359 -33.84 -1.83 -30.68
C VAL A 359 -34.33 -0.56 -31.36
N ARG A 360 -35.51 -0.62 -31.97
CA ARG A 360 -36.15 0.52 -32.63
C ARG A 360 -37.48 0.84 -31.95
N ASP A 361 -37.58 2.04 -31.43
CA ASP A 361 -38.74 2.58 -30.70
C ASP A 361 -38.89 4.10 -30.96
N GLU A 362 -39.78 4.76 -30.23
CA GLU A 362 -40.04 6.19 -30.35
C GLU A 362 -38.85 7.10 -30.02
N TYR A 363 -37.78 6.58 -29.41
CA TYR A 363 -36.56 7.32 -29.07
C TYR A 363 -35.45 7.17 -30.13
N THR A 364 -35.66 6.31 -31.12
CA THR A 364 -34.62 5.92 -32.08
C THR A 364 -34.49 6.90 -33.25
N THR A 365 -33.44 7.72 -33.24
CA THR A 365 -33.11 8.63 -34.36
C THR A 365 -31.92 8.15 -35.19
N LEU A 366 -31.13 7.20 -34.68
CA LEU A 366 -29.94 6.68 -35.34
C LEU A 366 -30.33 5.80 -36.55
N PRO A 367 -29.81 6.07 -37.76
CA PRO A 367 -29.95 5.15 -38.88
C PRO A 367 -29.10 3.90 -38.63
N GLU A 368 -29.51 2.79 -39.25
CA GLU A 368 -28.61 1.65 -39.37
C GLU A 368 -27.46 2.01 -40.32
N ASP A 369 -26.25 1.62 -39.95
CA ASP A 369 -25.06 1.89 -40.75
C ASP A 369 -24.27 0.60 -40.92
N SER A 370 -24.19 0.11 -42.16
CA SER A 370 -23.48 -1.11 -42.49
C SER A 370 -21.97 -0.89 -42.68
N ASN A 371 -21.49 0.35 -42.79
CA ASN A 371 -20.08 0.65 -42.99
C ASN A 371 -19.70 2.08 -42.57
N ARG A 372 -19.21 2.22 -41.33
CA ARG A 372 -18.77 3.50 -40.75
C ARG A 372 -17.31 3.50 -40.31
N PRO A 373 -16.64 4.67 -40.30
CA PRO A 373 -15.30 4.80 -39.75
C PRO A 373 -15.36 4.80 -38.21
N LEU A 374 -15.38 3.61 -37.60
CA LEU A 374 -15.52 3.47 -36.16
C LEU A 374 -14.31 4.08 -35.46
N PHE A 375 -14.55 5.11 -34.65
CA PHE A 375 -13.52 5.78 -33.86
C PHE A 375 -13.74 5.50 -32.37
N VAL A 376 -12.79 4.78 -31.76
CA VAL A 376 -12.88 4.34 -30.37
C VAL A 376 -11.74 4.90 -29.53
N TYR A 377 -12.09 5.29 -28.31
CA TYR A 377 -11.09 5.54 -27.25
C TYR A 377 -11.15 4.36 -26.30
N LEU A 378 -9.99 3.81 -25.95
CA LEU A 378 -9.85 2.60 -25.15
C LEU A 378 -8.92 2.85 -23.97
N ASN A 379 -9.41 2.51 -22.79
CA ASN A 379 -8.58 2.21 -21.64
C ASN A 379 -8.65 0.70 -21.40
N ILE A 380 -7.50 0.02 -21.34
CA ILE A 380 -7.42 -1.43 -21.22
C ILE A 380 -6.63 -1.77 -19.95
N GLY A 381 -7.30 -2.26 -18.92
CA GLY A 381 -6.70 -2.73 -17.67
C GLY A 381 -6.52 -4.25 -17.66
N TRP A 382 -5.56 -4.76 -16.89
CA TRP A 382 -5.42 -6.18 -16.62
C TRP A 382 -4.92 -6.43 -15.20
N THR A 383 -5.31 -7.58 -14.65
CA THR A 383 -4.82 -8.07 -13.36
C THR A 383 -4.13 -9.42 -13.54
N TYR A 384 -3.05 -9.63 -12.78
CA TYR A 384 -2.33 -10.90 -12.79
C TYR A 384 -2.97 -11.88 -11.82
N THR A 385 -2.89 -13.17 -12.14
CA THR A 385 -3.23 -14.22 -11.16
C THR A 385 -2.26 -14.18 -9.98
N GLN A 386 -0.98 -13.91 -10.26
CA GLN A 386 0.07 -13.71 -9.28
C GLN A 386 0.61 -12.28 -9.40
N PRO A 387 0.32 -11.37 -8.45
CA PRO A 387 0.73 -9.96 -8.52
C PRO A 387 2.24 -9.74 -8.73
N GLU A 388 3.07 -10.68 -8.28
CA GLU A 388 4.52 -10.68 -8.45
C GLU A 388 4.98 -10.69 -9.92
N ASP A 389 4.21 -11.27 -10.84
CA ASP A 389 4.54 -11.27 -12.27
C ASP A 389 4.56 -9.84 -12.85
N ALA A 390 3.81 -8.91 -12.24
CA ALA A 390 3.78 -7.51 -12.62
C ALA A 390 5.09 -6.77 -12.32
N ILE A 391 5.90 -7.24 -11.35
CA ILE A 391 7.12 -6.57 -10.89
C ILE A 391 8.20 -6.56 -11.99
N GLY A 392 8.19 -7.56 -12.89
CA GLY A 392 9.15 -7.67 -13.98
C GLY A 392 10.48 -8.34 -13.62
N ASP A 393 10.58 -8.96 -12.44
CA ASP A 393 11.74 -9.79 -12.05
C ASP A 393 11.84 -11.09 -12.86
N ALA A 394 10.70 -11.58 -13.33
CA ALA A 394 10.58 -12.64 -14.34
C ALA A 394 10.00 -12.04 -15.64
N PRO A 395 10.82 -11.45 -16.53
CA PRO A 395 10.32 -10.69 -17.69
C PRO A 395 9.42 -11.49 -18.64
N LEU A 396 9.59 -12.82 -18.72
CA LEU A 396 8.73 -13.69 -19.53
C LEU A 396 7.27 -13.74 -19.04
N SER A 397 7.04 -13.48 -17.75
CA SER A 397 5.70 -13.40 -17.17
C SER A 397 5.13 -11.97 -17.24
N TYR A 398 5.97 -10.96 -17.45
CA TYR A 398 5.53 -9.57 -17.52
C TYR A 398 4.76 -9.29 -18.82
N VAL A 399 3.62 -8.62 -18.69
CA VAL A 399 2.78 -8.16 -19.79
C VAL A 399 2.97 -6.66 -19.95
N ALA A 400 3.53 -6.26 -21.10
CA ALA A 400 3.80 -4.87 -21.40
C ALA A 400 2.59 -4.19 -22.07
N ALA A 401 2.35 -2.92 -21.71
CA ALA A 401 1.26 -2.13 -22.27
C ALA A 401 1.34 -1.95 -23.80
N GLU A 402 2.56 -1.90 -24.35
CA GLU A 402 2.83 -1.84 -25.79
C GLU A 402 2.31 -3.10 -26.49
N GLN A 403 2.47 -4.28 -25.89
CA GLN A 403 1.97 -5.53 -26.47
C GLN A 403 0.44 -5.58 -26.43
N VAL A 404 -0.17 -5.10 -25.34
CA VAL A 404 -1.64 -5.00 -25.23
C VAL A 404 -2.20 -4.01 -26.26
N LYS A 405 -1.52 -2.88 -26.47
CA LYS A 405 -1.85 -1.92 -27.52
C LYS A 405 -1.80 -2.58 -28.90
N ASP A 406 -0.71 -3.27 -29.20
CA ASP A 406 -0.51 -3.88 -30.52
C ASP A 406 -1.52 -5.01 -30.78
N ILE A 407 -1.90 -5.78 -29.76
CA ILE A 407 -3.03 -6.73 -29.83
C ILE A 407 -4.33 -5.99 -30.17
N ALA A 408 -4.65 -4.90 -29.47
CA ALA A 408 -5.85 -4.12 -29.73
C ALA A 408 -5.90 -3.60 -31.18
N CYS A 409 -4.77 -3.10 -31.69
CA CYS A 409 -4.62 -2.69 -33.08
C CYS A 409 -4.83 -3.86 -34.06
N SER A 410 -4.18 -5.01 -33.81
CA SER A 410 -4.26 -6.19 -34.68
C SER A 410 -5.68 -6.74 -34.75
N VAL A 411 -6.32 -6.94 -33.60
CA VAL A 411 -7.70 -7.45 -33.54
C VAL A 411 -8.67 -6.48 -34.18
N PHE A 412 -8.53 -5.17 -33.95
CA PHE A 412 -9.40 -4.19 -34.57
C PHE A 412 -9.22 -4.19 -36.10
N ASN A 413 -8.00 -4.35 -36.60
CA ASN A 413 -7.73 -4.51 -38.03
C ASN A 413 -8.37 -5.79 -38.62
N GLU A 414 -8.19 -6.94 -37.97
CA GLU A 414 -8.67 -8.26 -38.40
C GLU A 414 -10.20 -8.38 -38.43
N THR A 415 -10.91 -7.69 -37.54
CA THR A 415 -12.33 -7.95 -37.27
C THR A 415 -13.25 -7.04 -38.06
N GLU A 416 -14.25 -7.60 -38.77
CA GLU A 416 -15.43 -6.83 -39.16
C GLU A 416 -16.32 -6.62 -37.93
N THR A 417 -16.24 -5.44 -37.31
CA THR A 417 -16.84 -5.23 -35.99
C THR A 417 -18.34 -4.88 -36.10
N PRO A 418 -19.24 -5.66 -35.48
CA PRO A 418 -20.67 -5.33 -35.45
C PRO A 418 -21.01 -4.32 -34.33
N SER A 419 -20.10 -4.11 -33.37
CA SER A 419 -20.22 -3.15 -32.28
C SER A 419 -18.90 -3.02 -31.51
N ILE A 420 -18.79 -1.95 -30.71
CA ILE A 420 -17.65 -1.79 -29.79
C ILE A 420 -17.66 -2.89 -28.72
N GLN A 421 -18.84 -3.31 -28.24
CA GLN A 421 -19.00 -4.40 -27.28
C GLN A 421 -18.35 -5.70 -27.78
N ASN A 422 -18.60 -6.05 -29.05
CA ASN A 422 -18.00 -7.24 -29.65
C ASN A 422 -16.48 -7.06 -29.83
N LEU A 423 -16.03 -5.88 -30.30
CA LEU A 423 -14.61 -5.58 -30.46
C LEU A 423 -13.82 -5.75 -29.14
N ILE A 424 -14.27 -5.12 -28.05
CA ILE A 424 -13.54 -5.20 -26.76
C ILE A 424 -13.56 -6.62 -26.16
N TYR A 425 -14.62 -7.39 -26.40
CA TYR A 425 -14.65 -8.81 -26.04
C TYR A 425 -13.55 -9.59 -26.78
N LEU A 426 -13.46 -9.44 -28.11
CA LEU A 426 -12.46 -10.14 -28.92
C LEU A 426 -11.02 -9.72 -28.58
N ILE A 427 -10.79 -8.42 -28.30
CA ILE A 427 -9.49 -7.95 -27.82
C ILE A 427 -9.15 -8.63 -26.50
N GLY A 428 -10.08 -8.65 -25.53
CA GLY A 428 -9.82 -9.25 -24.23
C GLY A 428 -9.56 -10.76 -24.30
N ILE A 429 -10.31 -11.50 -25.13
CA ILE A 429 -10.04 -12.92 -25.41
C ILE A 429 -8.61 -13.09 -25.93
N ARG A 430 -8.22 -12.32 -26.95
CA ARG A 430 -6.88 -12.42 -27.55
C ARG A 430 -5.77 -12.10 -26.55
N VAL A 431 -5.95 -11.07 -25.70
CA VAL A 431 -4.98 -10.74 -24.65
C VAL A 431 -4.82 -11.90 -23.67
N LEU A 432 -5.91 -12.50 -23.19
CA LEU A 432 -5.87 -13.61 -22.23
C LEU A 432 -5.30 -14.90 -22.85
N GLU A 433 -5.55 -15.17 -24.13
CA GLU A 433 -4.90 -16.27 -24.86
C GLU A 433 -3.38 -16.09 -24.96
N ARG A 434 -2.92 -14.86 -25.23
CA ARG A 434 -1.49 -14.55 -25.31
C ARG A 434 -0.83 -14.56 -23.93
N PHE A 435 -1.56 -14.21 -22.88
CA PHE A 435 -1.03 -14.05 -21.53
C PHE A 435 -1.85 -14.85 -20.51
N PRO A 436 -1.68 -16.19 -20.43
CA PRO A 436 -2.46 -17.05 -19.54
C PRO A 436 -2.21 -16.80 -18.05
N GLN A 437 -1.16 -16.07 -17.68
CA GLN A 437 -0.89 -15.64 -16.31
C GLN A 437 -1.84 -14.53 -15.84
N LEU A 438 -2.51 -13.83 -16.75
CA LEU A 438 -3.52 -12.83 -16.42
C LEU A 438 -4.80 -13.49 -15.91
N LYS A 439 -5.44 -12.86 -14.94
CA LYS A 439 -6.73 -13.28 -14.38
C LYS A 439 -7.89 -12.75 -15.21
N ASP A 440 -7.82 -11.46 -15.54
CA ASP A 440 -8.85 -10.73 -16.27
C ASP A 440 -8.29 -9.51 -17.02
N VAL A 441 -9.05 -9.04 -18.00
CA VAL A 441 -8.81 -7.81 -18.77
C VAL A 441 -10.07 -6.95 -18.74
N THR A 442 -9.95 -5.71 -18.27
CA THR A 442 -11.06 -4.75 -18.15
C THR A 442 -10.93 -3.65 -19.20
N PHE A 443 -12.05 -3.23 -19.77
CA PHE A 443 -12.14 -2.15 -20.74
C PHE A 443 -13.02 -1.03 -20.21
N GLU A 444 -12.60 0.21 -20.45
CA GLU A 444 -13.49 1.36 -20.53
C GLU A 444 -13.34 1.91 -21.96
N SER A 445 -14.41 1.91 -22.73
CA SER A 445 -14.41 2.39 -24.11
C SER A 445 -15.34 3.57 -24.31
N GLN A 446 -15.02 4.43 -25.27
CA GLN A 446 -15.87 5.52 -25.72
C GLN A 446 -15.99 5.51 -27.24
N ASN A 447 -17.17 5.85 -27.75
CA ASN A 447 -17.43 6.02 -29.17
C ASN A 447 -17.36 7.50 -29.54
N HIS A 448 -16.38 7.84 -30.39
CA HIS A 448 -16.16 9.19 -30.95
C HIS A 448 -16.30 9.19 -32.47
N THR A 449 -17.09 8.25 -33.03
CA THR A 449 -17.32 8.16 -34.47
C THR A 449 -17.88 9.46 -35.02
N TRP A 450 -17.29 9.93 -36.13
CA TRP A 450 -17.65 11.18 -36.77
C TRP A 450 -18.99 11.13 -37.51
N ASP A 451 -19.62 12.29 -37.67
CA ASP A 451 -20.82 12.47 -38.48
C ASP A 451 -20.43 12.62 -39.96
N ALA A 452 -21.09 11.89 -40.86
CA ALA A 452 -20.88 12.02 -42.30
C ALA A 452 -21.49 13.33 -42.84
N VAL A 453 -20.73 14.04 -43.69
CA VAL A 453 -21.14 15.30 -44.34
C VAL A 453 -21.29 15.12 -45.84
N VAL A 454 -20.37 14.38 -46.47
CA VAL A 454 -20.43 14.04 -47.90
C VAL A 454 -20.19 12.54 -48.03
N GLU A 455 -21.22 11.82 -48.48
CA GLU A 455 -21.19 10.36 -48.60
C GLU A 455 -20.77 9.87 -49.99
N ASP A 456 -20.89 10.71 -51.03
CA ASP A 456 -20.53 10.41 -52.42
C ASP A 456 -19.64 11.51 -52.98
N ILE A 457 -18.43 11.13 -53.43
CA ILE A 457 -17.46 12.03 -54.05
C ILE A 457 -17.15 11.48 -55.46
N PRO A 458 -17.45 12.24 -56.53
CA PRO A 458 -17.22 11.75 -57.89
C PRO A 458 -15.78 11.28 -58.12
N ASN A 459 -15.63 10.02 -58.54
CA ASN A 459 -14.36 9.34 -58.81
C ASN A 459 -13.45 9.10 -57.58
N SER A 460 -14.02 8.95 -56.38
CA SER A 460 -13.29 8.63 -55.16
C SER A 460 -14.13 7.73 -54.25
N ASP A 461 -13.49 6.74 -53.61
CA ASP A 461 -14.12 5.94 -52.54
C ASP A 461 -14.13 6.68 -51.19
N GLY A 462 -13.53 7.88 -51.14
CA GLY A 462 -13.46 8.72 -49.96
C GLY A 462 -14.78 9.40 -49.60
N LYS A 463 -14.90 9.77 -48.33
CA LYS A 463 -16.03 10.50 -47.74
C LYS A 463 -15.53 11.68 -46.90
N VAL A 464 -16.40 12.65 -46.64
CA VAL A 464 -16.10 13.78 -45.74
C VAL A 464 -16.88 13.63 -44.45
N TYR A 465 -16.17 13.77 -43.33
CA TYR A 465 -16.72 13.65 -41.97
C TYR A 465 -16.43 14.90 -41.14
N THR A 466 -17.18 15.06 -40.04
CA THR A 466 -16.96 16.12 -39.04
C THR A 466 -17.12 15.58 -37.63
N GLU A 467 -16.54 16.27 -36.64
CA GLU A 467 -16.76 15.95 -35.23
C GLU A 467 -18.26 15.91 -34.89
N PRO A 468 -18.70 14.91 -34.12
CA PRO A 468 -20.08 14.81 -33.70
C PRO A 468 -20.39 15.84 -32.61
N LYS A 469 -21.65 15.85 -32.15
CA LYS A 469 -22.02 16.57 -30.93
C LYS A 469 -21.28 15.97 -29.71
N PRO A 470 -21.18 16.72 -28.59
CA PRO A 470 -20.47 16.26 -27.40
C PRO A 470 -20.87 14.90 -26.79
N PRO A 471 -22.13 14.40 -26.89
CA PRO A 471 -22.49 13.09 -26.32
C PRO A 471 -21.70 11.95 -26.94
N PHE A 472 -21.10 11.11 -26.11
CA PHE A 472 -20.40 9.89 -26.53
C PHE A 472 -21.05 8.66 -25.88
N GLY A 473 -21.13 7.55 -26.64
CA GLY A 473 -21.47 6.25 -26.07
C GLY A 473 -20.27 5.67 -25.33
N PHE A 474 -20.50 4.93 -24.24
CA PHE A 474 -19.42 4.26 -23.51
C PHE A 474 -19.78 2.83 -23.12
N GLN A 475 -18.76 1.99 -22.90
CA GLN A 475 -18.92 0.64 -22.39
C GLN A 475 -17.89 0.37 -21.30
N VAL A 476 -18.27 -0.46 -20.33
CA VAL A 476 -17.35 -1.01 -19.34
C VAL A 476 -17.56 -2.52 -19.32
N PHE A 477 -16.50 -3.27 -19.54
CA PHE A 477 -16.59 -4.72 -19.65
C PHE A 477 -15.32 -5.40 -19.14
N THR A 478 -15.46 -6.56 -18.53
CA THR A 478 -14.32 -7.37 -18.09
C THR A 478 -14.42 -8.74 -18.73
N VAL A 479 -13.35 -9.13 -19.43
CA VAL A 479 -13.16 -10.50 -19.94
C VAL A 479 -12.34 -11.27 -18.93
N THR A 480 -12.73 -12.51 -18.65
CA THR A 480 -12.08 -13.40 -17.69
C THR A 480 -11.53 -14.64 -18.38
N GLN A 481 -10.65 -15.38 -17.70
CA GLN A 481 -10.16 -16.68 -18.19
C GLN A 481 -11.27 -17.73 -18.39
N GLU A 482 -12.46 -17.55 -17.81
CA GLU A 482 -13.61 -18.41 -18.06
C GLU A 482 -14.19 -18.19 -19.46
N ASP A 483 -14.25 -16.93 -19.90
CA ASP A 483 -14.73 -16.57 -21.24
C ASP A 483 -13.87 -17.17 -22.35
N VAL A 484 -12.54 -17.23 -22.15
CA VAL A 484 -11.60 -17.89 -23.08
C VAL A 484 -11.93 -19.38 -23.23
N LYS A 485 -12.24 -20.07 -22.14
CA LYS A 485 -12.60 -21.50 -22.17
C LYS A 485 -13.90 -21.73 -22.93
N ILE A 486 -14.88 -20.85 -22.73
CA ILE A 486 -16.16 -20.91 -23.44
C ILE A 486 -15.93 -20.70 -24.94
N ALA A 487 -15.17 -19.66 -25.33
CA ALA A 487 -14.86 -19.37 -26.72
C ALA A 487 -14.17 -20.55 -27.44
N VAL A 488 -13.19 -21.19 -26.79
CA VAL A 488 -12.51 -22.39 -27.32
C VAL A 488 -13.47 -23.56 -27.49
N THR A 489 -14.38 -23.76 -26.54
CA THR A 489 -15.36 -24.87 -26.59
C THR A 489 -16.35 -24.66 -27.73
N SER A 490 -16.89 -23.45 -27.90
CA SER A 490 -17.81 -23.12 -28.99
C SER A 490 -17.17 -23.25 -30.37
N ALA A 491 -15.91 -22.84 -30.53
CA ALA A 491 -15.18 -22.99 -31.80
C ALA A 491 -14.97 -24.47 -32.19
N LEU A 492 -14.79 -25.36 -31.21
CA LEU A 492 -14.69 -26.81 -31.44
C LEU A 492 -16.04 -27.41 -31.85
N GLU A 493 -17.15 -26.93 -31.29
CA GLU A 493 -18.51 -27.37 -31.63
C GLU A 493 -18.94 -26.90 -33.03
N GLU A 494 -18.55 -25.70 -33.48
CA GLU A 494 -18.84 -25.19 -34.83
C GLU A 494 -17.98 -25.85 -35.94
N SER A 495 -16.86 -26.49 -35.55
CA SER A 495 -15.95 -27.19 -36.47
C SER A 495 -16.30 -28.67 -36.69
N ASN A 496 -17.31 -29.19 -35.99
CA ASN A 496 -17.87 -30.54 -36.14
C ASN A 496 -19.26 -30.48 -36.80
#